data_AF-A0A969A7P4-F1
#
_entry.id   AF-A0A969A7P4-F1
#
_cell.length_a   1.000
_cell.length_b   1.000
_cell.length_c   1.000
_cell.angle_alpha   90.00
_cell.angle_beta   90.00
_cell.angle_gamma   90.00
#
_symmetry.space_group_name_H-M   'P 1'
#
loop_
_entity.id
_entity.type
_entity.pdbx_description
1 polymer ?
#
loop_
_entity_poly.entity_id
_entity_poly.type
_entity_poly.pdbx_seq_one_letter_code
_entity_poly.pdbx_strand_id
1 'polypeptide(L)'
;MNEKFVQLEIWDLLEEAKLEPFEVDWDVLWDGLDMSLVGLGASQQLQVASSALLQIVEVFHIRSMEAFEELEIYMSNDGAVMGDRDFTPFVRQFMDINFDEFIEPLISPIPRSHNYGEGDGSQSIVEVVDKDVLLKDTEESQESSPPEVAASVVEIAYQENVSDWISAIANYFTATGIEKATWSELLENLDIAPVEVLLGLLLSDFVLNQVQSELDFFYESEILATKVTIS
;
A
#
# COMPACT_ATOMS: atom_id res chain seq x y z
N MET A 1 -12.43 41.15 22.02
CA MET A 1 -12.37 39.95 21.16
C MET A 1 -13.16 38.88 21.87
N ASN A 2 -14.20 38.36 21.23
CA ASN A 2 -15.15 37.46 21.84
C ASN A 2 -14.59 36.04 21.77
N GLU A 3 -13.97 35.58 22.85
CA GLU A 3 -13.71 34.16 23.10
C GLU A 3 -15.04 33.49 23.47
N LYS A 4 -15.90 33.29 22.47
CA LYS A 4 -16.92 32.26 22.53
C LYS A 4 -16.22 30.96 22.16
N PHE A 5 -15.56 30.34 23.14
CA PHE A 5 -15.44 28.88 23.10
C PHE A 5 -16.88 28.37 23.09
N VAL A 6 -17.36 28.02 21.90
CA VAL A 6 -18.60 27.27 21.77
C VAL A 6 -18.28 25.95 22.46
N GLN A 7 -18.80 25.74 23.66
CA GLN A 7 -18.88 24.42 24.25
C GLN A 7 -19.79 23.62 23.30
N LEU A 8 -19.17 23.00 22.29
CA LEU A 8 -19.84 22.01 21.46
C LEU A 8 -20.22 20.85 22.37
N GLU A 9 -21.46 20.39 22.26
CA GLU A 9 -21.83 19.18 22.97
C GLU A 9 -21.01 18.01 22.39
N ILE A 10 -20.69 17.02 23.20
CA ILE A 10 -19.86 15.86 22.77
C ILE A 10 -20.36 15.22 21.48
N TRP A 11 -21.66 15.29 21.20
CA TRP A 11 -22.27 14.76 19.98
C TRP A 11 -21.90 15.55 18.73
N ASP A 12 -21.80 16.88 18.82
CA ASP A 12 -21.38 17.71 17.68
C ASP A 12 -19.91 17.42 17.35
N LEU A 13 -19.06 17.27 18.38
CA LEU A 13 -17.66 16.88 18.21
C LEU A 13 -17.52 15.49 17.58
N LEU A 14 -18.38 14.54 17.95
CA LEU A 14 -18.40 13.20 17.36
C LEU A 14 -18.89 13.20 15.91
N GLU A 15 -19.85 14.06 15.55
CA GLU A 15 -20.30 14.21 14.17
C GLU A 15 -19.21 14.84 13.30
N GLU A 16 -18.52 15.88 13.78
CA GLU A 16 -17.38 16.49 13.10
C GLU A 16 -16.24 15.48 12.93
N ALA A 17 -15.94 14.71 13.97
CA ALA A 17 -14.92 13.66 13.93
C ALA A 17 -15.21 12.54 12.92
N LYS A 18 -16.48 12.30 12.59
CA LYS A 18 -16.85 11.34 11.53
C LYS A 18 -16.67 11.90 10.13
N LEU A 19 -16.76 13.22 9.96
CA LEU A 19 -16.55 13.88 8.67
C LEU A 19 -15.07 13.96 8.33
N GLU A 20 -14.21 14.25 9.32
CA GLU A 20 -12.77 14.40 9.15
C GLU A 20 -12.00 13.52 10.16
N PRO A 21 -12.00 12.18 9.98
CA PRO A 21 -11.49 11.22 10.97
C PRO A 21 -9.97 11.30 11.22
N PHE A 22 -9.20 11.90 10.31
CA PHE A 22 -7.76 12.08 10.45
C PHE A 22 -7.35 13.36 11.19
N GLU A 23 -8.22 14.38 11.21
CA GLU A 23 -7.97 15.69 11.83
C GLU A 23 -8.54 15.79 13.27
N VAL A 24 -9.00 14.66 13.81
CA VAL A 24 -9.65 14.61 15.13
C VAL A 24 -8.65 14.89 16.25
N ASP A 25 -8.94 15.92 17.04
CA ASP A 25 -8.32 16.16 18.33
C ASP A 25 -8.97 15.28 19.42
N TRP A 26 -8.29 14.18 19.76
CA TRP A 26 -8.79 13.21 20.73
C TRP A 26 -8.85 13.78 22.15
N ASP A 27 -7.96 14.70 22.51
CA ASP A 27 -7.93 15.26 23.86
C ASP A 27 -9.20 16.10 24.10
N VAL A 28 -9.57 16.93 23.12
CA VAL A 28 -10.81 17.71 23.14
C VAL A 28 -12.04 16.81 23.20
N LEU A 29 -12.01 15.68 22.49
CA LEU A 29 -13.12 14.74 22.45
C LEU A 29 -13.32 14.02 23.80
N TRP A 30 -12.23 13.60 24.44
CA TRP A 30 -12.27 12.98 25.78
C TRP A 30 -12.69 13.98 26.85
N ASP A 31 -12.18 15.21 26.80
CA ASP A 31 -12.59 16.29 27.70
C ASP A 31 -14.09 16.61 27.53
N GLY A 32 -14.59 16.62 26.30
CA GLY A 32 -16.01 16.76 25.97
C GLY A 32 -16.85 15.63 26.57
N LEU A 33 -16.37 14.39 26.51
CA LEU A 33 -17.04 13.25 27.12
C LEU A 33 -17.07 13.37 28.65
N ASP A 34 -15.94 13.66 29.28
CA ASP A 34 -15.85 13.82 30.74
C ASP A 34 -16.78 14.94 31.23
N MET A 35 -16.81 16.08 30.54
CA MET A 35 -17.75 17.17 30.82
C MET A 35 -19.20 16.72 30.68
N SER A 36 -19.53 15.92 29.67
CA SER A 36 -20.89 15.41 29.45
C SER A 36 -21.36 14.46 30.54
N LEU A 37 -20.43 13.84 31.29
CA LEU A 37 -20.72 12.89 32.37
C LEU A 37 -20.88 13.55 33.74
N VAL A 38 -20.42 14.81 33.90
CA VAL A 38 -20.52 15.55 35.17
C VAL A 38 -21.98 15.78 35.54
N GLY A 39 -22.37 15.34 36.74
CA GLY A 39 -23.70 15.59 37.31
C GLY A 39 -24.78 14.56 36.97
N LEU A 40 -24.46 13.53 36.17
CA LEU A 40 -25.36 12.41 35.91
C LEU A 40 -25.25 11.32 36.99
N GLY A 41 -26.33 10.56 37.18
CA GLY A 41 -26.31 9.36 38.03
C GLY A 41 -25.54 8.21 37.37
N ALA A 42 -24.99 7.29 38.16
CA ALA A 42 -24.12 6.21 37.67
C ALA A 42 -24.69 5.39 36.49
N SER A 43 -26.00 5.09 36.50
CA SER A 43 -26.64 4.36 35.40
C SER A 43 -26.73 5.18 34.11
N GLN A 44 -26.92 6.49 34.21
CA GLN A 44 -27.00 7.38 33.05
C GLN A 44 -25.60 7.69 32.52
N GLN A 45 -24.61 7.85 33.40
CA GLN A 45 -23.21 7.97 33.01
C GLN A 45 -22.76 6.77 32.18
N LEU A 46 -23.08 5.55 32.64
CA LEU A 46 -22.72 4.34 31.89
C LEU A 46 -23.40 4.30 30.52
N GLN A 47 -24.67 4.70 30.44
CA GLN A 47 -25.40 4.72 29.17
C GLN A 47 -24.80 5.75 28.20
N VAL A 48 -24.57 6.99 28.64
CA VAL A 48 -23.97 8.06 27.84
C VAL A 48 -22.55 7.69 27.41
N ALA A 49 -21.73 7.21 28.34
CA ALA A 49 -20.37 6.76 28.04
C ALA A 49 -20.35 5.61 27.04
N SER A 50 -21.24 4.62 27.19
CA SER A 50 -21.31 3.50 26.24
C SER A 50 -21.70 3.96 24.83
N SER A 51 -22.63 4.90 24.72
CA SER A 51 -23.05 5.46 23.44
C SER A 51 -21.95 6.30 22.81
N ALA A 52 -21.24 7.12 23.59
CA ALA A 52 -20.11 7.91 23.09
C ALA A 52 -18.95 7.01 22.64
N LEU A 53 -18.60 5.98 23.43
CA LEU A 53 -17.56 5.01 23.07
C LEU A 53 -17.88 4.27 21.78
N LEU A 54 -19.14 3.89 21.53
CA LEU A 54 -19.53 3.28 20.26
C LEU A 54 -19.27 4.22 19.08
N GLN A 55 -19.56 5.52 19.23
CA GLN A 55 -19.28 6.48 18.18
C GLN A 55 -17.78 6.75 17.99
N ILE A 56 -17.00 6.75 19.07
CA ILE A 56 -15.53 6.84 19.00
C ILE A 56 -14.95 5.67 18.21
N VAL A 57 -15.42 4.45 18.51
CA VAL A 57 -15.00 3.24 17.78
C VAL A 57 -15.39 3.34 16.31
N GLU A 58 -16.55 3.91 15.99
CA GLU A 58 -16.97 4.16 14.61
C GLU A 58 -16.02 5.12 13.89
N VAL A 59 -15.57 6.20 14.54
CA VAL A 59 -14.54 7.10 13.98
C VAL A 59 -13.23 6.36 13.71
N PHE A 60 -12.76 5.53 14.65
CA PHE A 60 -11.57 4.70 14.44
C PHE A 60 -11.74 3.71 13.28
N HIS A 61 -12.93 3.14 13.13
CA HIS A 61 -13.24 2.23 12.04
C HIS A 61 -13.16 2.94 10.68
N ILE A 62 -13.77 4.12 10.55
CA ILE A 62 -13.69 4.93 9.32
C ILE A 62 -12.23 5.28 9.02
N ARG A 63 -11.50 5.81 10.01
CA ARG A 63 -10.08 6.14 9.87
C ARG A 63 -9.24 4.95 9.41
N SER A 64 -9.50 3.77 9.97
CA SER A 64 -8.77 2.55 9.63
C SER A 64 -9.10 2.11 8.21
N MET A 65 -10.37 2.16 7.80
CA MET A 65 -10.76 1.85 6.42
C MET A 65 -10.04 2.73 5.41
N GLU A 66 -10.06 4.05 5.61
CA GLU A 66 -9.38 4.99 4.71
C GLU A 66 -7.86 4.76 4.69
N ALA A 67 -7.25 4.49 5.85
CA ALA A 67 -5.82 4.15 5.92
C ALA A 67 -5.50 2.84 5.19
N PHE A 68 -6.38 1.83 5.27
CA PHE A 68 -6.20 0.57 4.53
C PHE A 68 -6.41 0.75 3.03
N GLU A 69 -7.37 1.57 2.61
CA GLU A 69 -7.56 1.93 1.20
C GLU A 69 -6.32 2.65 0.65
N GLU A 70 -5.74 3.59 1.40
CA GLU A 70 -4.50 4.26 1.03
C GLU A 70 -3.34 3.26 0.89
N LEU A 71 -3.17 2.35 1.86
CA LEU A 71 -2.15 1.30 1.80
C LEU A 71 -2.35 0.35 0.61
N GLU A 72 -3.60 -0.01 0.30
CA GLU A 72 -3.92 -0.87 -0.84
C GLU A 72 -3.55 -0.17 -2.16
N ILE A 73 -3.76 1.14 -2.28
CA ILE A 73 -3.32 1.93 -3.44
C ILE A 73 -1.79 1.90 -3.59
N TYR A 74 -1.03 1.99 -2.49
CA TYR A 74 0.43 1.94 -2.55
C TYR A 74 1.00 0.55 -2.82
N MET A 75 0.34 -0.50 -2.31
CA MET A 75 0.80 -1.89 -2.43
C MET A 75 0.31 -2.56 -3.72
N SER A 76 -0.78 -2.08 -4.31
CA SER A 76 -1.29 -2.61 -5.57
C SER A 76 -0.41 -2.17 -6.73
N ASN A 77 0.28 -3.15 -7.33
CA ASN A 77 1.06 -2.97 -8.56
C ASN A 77 0.16 -2.89 -9.82
N ASP A 78 -1.16 -2.97 -9.65
CA ASP A 78 -2.16 -3.01 -10.73
C ASP A 78 -2.55 -1.60 -11.22
N GLY A 79 -2.01 -0.55 -10.60
CA GLY A 79 -2.36 0.84 -10.90
C GLY A 79 -3.78 1.20 -10.46
N ALA A 80 -4.18 2.46 -10.66
CA ALA A 80 -5.53 2.91 -10.30
C ALA A 80 -6.59 2.23 -11.20
N VAL A 81 -7.31 1.24 -10.66
CA VAL A 81 -8.40 0.56 -11.37
C VAL A 81 -9.68 1.38 -11.21
N MET A 82 -10.08 2.07 -12.27
CA MET A 82 -11.36 2.76 -12.34
C MET A 82 -12.47 1.73 -12.56
N GLY A 83 -13.42 1.63 -11.63
CA GLY A 83 -14.56 0.72 -11.77
C GLY A 83 -15.43 1.07 -12.99
N ASP A 84 -16.07 0.07 -13.61
CA ASP A 84 -16.89 0.22 -14.82
C ASP A 84 -17.94 1.35 -14.71
N ARG A 85 -18.49 1.55 -13.51
CA ARG A 85 -19.48 2.60 -13.22
C ARG A 85 -18.88 4.01 -13.29
N ASP A 86 -17.65 4.16 -12.86
CA ASP A 86 -16.91 5.43 -12.87
C ASP A 86 -16.25 5.70 -14.23
N PHE A 87 -16.02 4.64 -15.02
CA PHE A 87 -15.54 4.72 -16.40
C PHE A 87 -16.66 5.07 -17.39
N THR A 88 -17.92 4.77 -17.05
CA THR A 88 -19.10 5.01 -17.90
C THR A 88 -19.25 6.45 -18.44
N PRO A 89 -18.98 7.51 -17.66
CA PRO A 89 -19.04 8.90 -18.17
C PRO A 89 -17.91 9.26 -19.14
N PHE A 90 -16.78 8.54 -19.09
CA PHE A 90 -15.59 8.82 -19.91
C PHE A 90 -15.59 8.05 -21.24
N VAL A 91 -16.33 6.94 -21.32
CA VAL A 91 -16.62 6.29 -22.59
C VAL A 91 -17.64 7.15 -23.32
N ARG A 92 -17.18 7.93 -24.30
CA ARG A 92 -18.08 8.57 -25.27
C ARG A 92 -18.98 7.50 -25.86
N GLN A 93 -20.23 7.47 -25.45
CA GLN A 93 -21.28 6.74 -26.13
C GLN A 93 -21.30 7.27 -27.56
N PHE A 94 -20.98 6.41 -28.54
CA PHE A 94 -20.87 6.76 -29.95
C PHE A 94 -22.02 7.68 -30.36
N MET A 95 -21.69 8.89 -30.80
CA MET A 95 -22.67 9.76 -31.45
C MET A 95 -22.84 9.19 -32.85
N ASP A 96 -23.99 8.58 -33.13
CA ASP A 96 -24.38 8.22 -34.50
C ASP A 96 -24.59 9.52 -35.28
N ILE A 97 -23.50 10.03 -35.86
CA ILE A 97 -23.56 11.16 -36.78
C ILE A 97 -24.00 10.56 -38.12
N ASN A 98 -25.24 10.84 -38.51
CA ASN A 98 -25.67 10.52 -39.86
C ASN A 98 -24.92 11.43 -40.85
N PHE A 99 -23.92 10.88 -41.53
CA PHE A 99 -23.12 11.61 -42.51
C PHE A 99 -23.88 11.91 -43.81
N ASP A 100 -25.10 11.39 -44.01
CA ASP A 100 -25.90 11.67 -45.19
C ASP A 100 -26.20 13.17 -45.36
N GLU A 101 -26.32 13.93 -44.26
CA GLU A 101 -26.51 15.39 -44.31
C GLU A 101 -25.23 16.17 -44.67
N PHE A 102 -24.06 15.55 -44.57
CA PHE A 102 -22.76 16.15 -44.89
C PHE A 102 -22.20 15.72 -46.25
N ILE A 103 -22.86 14.80 -46.95
CA ILE A 103 -22.50 14.42 -48.31
C ILE A 103 -23.14 15.42 -49.28
N GLU A 104 -22.31 16.26 -49.91
CA GLU A 104 -22.75 17.07 -51.05
C GLU A 104 -23.24 16.15 -52.17
N PRO A 105 -24.42 16.40 -52.78
CA PRO A 105 -24.92 15.57 -53.87
C PRO A 105 -23.94 15.63 -55.05
N LEU A 106 -23.45 14.46 -55.47
CA LEU A 106 -22.52 14.33 -56.59
C LEU A 106 -23.15 14.91 -57.87
N ILE A 107 -22.62 16.04 -58.36
CA ILE A 107 -23.13 16.77 -59.54
C ILE A 107 -22.90 16.01 -60.87
N SER A 108 -22.42 14.76 -60.86
CA SER A 108 -22.30 13.97 -62.10
C SER A 108 -22.50 12.46 -61.90
N PRO A 109 -23.39 11.82 -62.67
CA PRO A 109 -23.62 10.38 -62.60
C PRO A 109 -22.70 9.66 -63.59
N ILE A 110 -21.39 9.61 -63.33
CA ILE A 110 -20.51 8.68 -64.03
C ILE A 110 -19.50 8.11 -63.03
N PRO A 111 -19.57 6.82 -62.67
CA PRO A 111 -18.53 6.19 -61.87
C PRO A 111 -17.24 6.12 -62.72
N ARG A 112 -16.17 6.78 -62.27
CA ARG A 112 -14.84 6.56 -62.82
C ARG A 112 -14.41 5.16 -62.38
N SER A 113 -14.41 4.21 -63.31
CA SER A 113 -13.74 2.91 -63.12
C SER A 113 -12.29 3.15 -62.70
N HIS A 114 -11.98 2.90 -61.43
CA HIS A 114 -10.60 2.79 -60.97
C HIS A 114 -10.16 1.36 -61.21
N ASN A 115 -9.37 1.16 -62.27
CA ASN A 115 -8.60 -0.06 -62.43
C ASN A 115 -7.46 0.00 -61.40
N TYR A 116 -7.50 -0.87 -60.39
CA TYR A 116 -6.33 -1.12 -59.56
C TYR A 116 -5.30 -1.85 -60.41
N GLY A 117 -4.22 -1.15 -60.76
CA GLY A 117 -3.03 -1.79 -61.31
C GLY A 117 -2.31 -2.56 -60.22
N GLU A 118 -1.79 -3.73 -60.56
CA GLU A 118 -0.79 -4.45 -59.77
C GLU A 118 0.42 -3.53 -59.56
N GLY A 119 0.79 -3.25 -58.31
CA GLY A 119 2.06 -2.59 -58.02
C GLY A 119 2.09 -1.76 -56.76
N ASP A 120 2.58 -2.41 -55.70
CA ASP A 120 3.52 -1.87 -54.70
C ASP A 120 3.02 -0.86 -53.66
N GLY A 121 3.20 -1.23 -52.38
CA GLY A 121 3.52 -0.24 -51.35
C GLY A 121 2.56 -0.02 -50.18
N SER A 122 1.47 -0.77 -50.01
CA SER A 122 0.63 -0.68 -48.80
C SER A 122 0.89 -1.86 -47.87
N GLN A 123 1.87 -1.69 -46.96
CA GLN A 123 2.06 -2.55 -45.79
C GLN A 123 0.88 -2.40 -44.82
N SER A 124 -0.23 -3.07 -45.14
CA SER A 124 -1.30 -3.34 -44.20
C SER A 124 -1.11 -4.75 -43.67
N ILE A 125 -0.42 -4.88 -42.53
CA ILE A 125 -0.35 -6.12 -41.76
C ILE A 125 -1.65 -6.21 -40.97
N VAL A 126 -2.72 -6.58 -41.66
CA VAL A 126 -3.94 -7.06 -41.01
C VAL A 126 -4.30 -8.36 -41.72
N GLU A 127 -3.62 -9.41 -41.30
CA GLU A 127 -4.02 -10.77 -41.64
C GLU A 127 -5.11 -11.18 -40.66
N VAL A 128 -6.26 -11.59 -41.19
CA VAL A 128 -7.36 -12.12 -40.39
C VAL A 128 -6.94 -13.50 -39.91
N VAL A 129 -6.39 -13.56 -38.69
CA VAL A 129 -6.03 -14.82 -38.04
C VAL A 129 -7.30 -15.41 -37.41
N ASP A 130 -7.58 -16.67 -37.74
CA ASP A 130 -8.74 -17.40 -37.25
C ASP A 130 -8.62 -17.63 -35.73
N LYS A 131 -9.72 -17.45 -35.00
CA LYS A 131 -9.73 -17.44 -33.52
C LYS A 131 -9.25 -18.77 -32.93
N ASP A 132 -9.45 -19.86 -33.65
CA ASP A 132 -9.07 -21.21 -33.26
C ASP A 132 -7.55 -21.44 -33.29
N VAL A 133 -6.79 -20.61 -34.03
CA VAL A 133 -5.32 -20.66 -34.07
C VAL A 133 -4.73 -19.98 -32.82
N LEU A 134 -5.29 -18.83 -32.42
CA LEU A 134 -4.84 -18.10 -31.23
C LEU A 134 -5.10 -18.87 -29.93
N LEU A 135 -6.18 -19.65 -29.88
CA LEU A 135 -6.50 -20.48 -28.72
C LEU A 135 -5.51 -21.65 -28.55
N LYS A 136 -5.02 -22.24 -29.64
CA LYS A 136 -3.99 -23.29 -29.58
C LYS A 136 -2.63 -22.79 -29.09
N ASP A 137 -2.19 -21.62 -29.57
CA ASP A 137 -0.92 -21.02 -29.11
C ASP A 137 -0.98 -20.65 -27.61
N THR A 138 -2.17 -20.34 -27.09
CA THR A 138 -2.36 -20.02 -25.67
C THR A 138 -2.35 -21.28 -24.79
N GLU A 139 -2.94 -22.39 -25.26
CA GLU A 139 -2.89 -23.68 -24.56
C GLU A 139 -1.46 -24.26 -24.55
N GLU A 140 -0.70 -24.13 -25.64
CA GLU A 140 0.71 -24.57 -25.71
C GLU A 140 1.65 -23.71 -24.84
N SER A 141 1.29 -22.43 -24.60
CA SER A 141 2.01 -21.54 -23.67
C SER A 141 1.70 -21.81 -22.19
N GLN A 142 0.55 -22.40 -21.85
CA GLN A 142 0.25 -22.79 -20.46
C GLN A 142 0.89 -24.12 -20.05
N GLU A 143 1.20 -24.99 -21.01
CA GLU A 143 1.89 -26.26 -20.76
C GLU A 143 3.43 -26.10 -20.67
N SER A 144 3.92 -24.90 -20.94
CA SER A 144 5.32 -24.50 -20.91
C SER A 144 5.63 -23.42 -19.85
N SER A 145 4.95 -23.44 -18.70
CA SER A 145 5.55 -22.86 -17.49
C SER A 145 6.70 -23.79 -17.05
N PRO A 146 7.98 -23.38 -17.16
CA PRO A 146 9.06 -24.28 -16.79
C PRO A 146 9.02 -24.51 -15.27
N PRO A 147 9.17 -25.76 -14.81
CA PRO A 147 9.29 -26.08 -13.38
C PRO A 147 10.53 -25.44 -12.72
N GLU A 148 11.35 -24.70 -13.48
CA GLU A 148 12.55 -24.00 -13.02
C GLU A 148 12.24 -22.76 -12.16
N VAL A 149 11.12 -22.06 -12.39
CA VAL A 149 10.83 -20.83 -11.61
C VAL A 149 10.44 -21.16 -10.17
N ALA A 150 9.65 -22.22 -9.96
CA ALA A 150 9.32 -22.70 -8.61
C ALA A 150 10.55 -23.30 -7.91
N ALA A 151 11.44 -23.98 -8.65
CA ALA A 151 12.69 -24.49 -8.11
C ALA A 151 13.63 -23.34 -7.67
N SER A 152 13.69 -22.24 -8.42
CA SER A 152 14.55 -21.10 -8.07
C SER A 152 14.15 -20.41 -6.75
N VAL A 153 12.85 -20.34 -6.43
CA VAL A 153 12.37 -19.80 -5.14
C VAL A 153 12.73 -20.74 -3.98
N VAL A 154 12.67 -22.05 -4.19
CA VAL A 154 13.06 -23.05 -3.18
C VAL A 154 14.59 -23.09 -2.99
N GLU A 155 15.35 -22.85 -4.06
CA GLU A 155 16.82 -22.83 -4.03
C GLU A 155 17.36 -21.56 -3.36
N ILE A 156 16.70 -20.41 -3.53
CA ILE A 156 17.00 -19.16 -2.80
C ILE A 156 16.75 -19.36 -1.29
N ALA A 157 15.63 -20.00 -0.91
CA ALA A 157 15.32 -20.27 0.50
C ALA A 157 16.30 -21.28 1.16
N TYR A 158 16.96 -22.15 0.40
CA TYR A 158 17.95 -23.10 0.90
C TYR A 158 19.38 -22.54 0.97
N GLN A 159 19.64 -21.37 0.40
CA GLN A 159 20.94 -20.69 0.47
C GLN A 159 21.06 -19.71 1.65
N GLU A 160 19.97 -19.39 2.34
CA GLU A 160 19.98 -18.54 3.52
C GLU A 160 20.54 -19.30 4.73
N ASN A 161 21.86 -19.32 4.87
CA ASN A 161 22.49 -19.91 6.05
C ASN A 161 22.48 -18.94 7.24
N VAL A 162 21.29 -18.75 7.81
CA VAL A 162 21.06 -17.92 9.01
C VAL A 162 21.98 -18.32 10.17
N SER A 163 22.32 -19.62 10.28
CA SER A 163 23.20 -20.11 11.35
C SER A 163 24.64 -19.61 11.22
N ASP A 164 25.13 -19.41 9.99
CA ASP A 164 26.45 -18.84 9.74
C ASP A 164 26.47 -17.35 10.10
N TRP A 165 25.40 -16.61 9.77
CA TRP A 165 25.27 -15.19 10.12
C TRP A 165 25.22 -14.98 11.63
N ILE A 166 24.40 -15.77 12.34
CA ILE A 166 24.33 -15.73 13.81
C ILE A 166 25.70 -16.06 14.41
N SER A 167 26.40 -17.07 13.88
CA SER A 167 27.73 -17.45 14.35
C SER A 167 28.77 -16.35 14.12
N ALA A 168 28.73 -15.68 12.97
CA ALA A 168 29.63 -14.58 12.65
C ALA A 168 29.40 -13.36 13.55
N ILE A 169 28.14 -12.99 13.79
CA ILE A 169 27.77 -11.93 14.72
C ILE A 169 28.19 -12.32 16.16
N ALA A 170 27.89 -13.54 16.60
CA ALA A 170 28.30 -14.01 17.93
C ALA A 170 29.82 -14.03 18.11
N ASN A 171 30.57 -14.40 17.08
CA ASN A 171 32.04 -14.37 17.06
C ASN A 171 32.57 -12.94 17.12
N TYR A 172 31.91 -11.97 16.50
CA TYR A 172 32.27 -10.57 16.62
C TYR A 172 32.15 -10.08 18.08
N PHE A 173 31.03 -10.38 18.74
CA PHE A 173 30.84 -10.04 20.17
C PHE A 173 31.86 -10.74 21.09
N THR A 174 32.23 -12.00 20.81
CA THR A 174 33.25 -12.72 21.62
C THR A 174 34.68 -12.26 21.35
N ALA A 175 35.02 -11.92 20.11
CA ALA A 175 36.36 -11.47 19.72
C ALA A 175 36.66 -10.03 20.20
N THR A 176 35.65 -9.16 20.19
CA THR A 176 35.80 -7.77 20.66
C THR A 176 35.61 -7.64 22.17
N GLY A 177 34.95 -8.61 22.82
CA GLY A 177 34.67 -8.57 24.27
C GLY A 177 33.66 -7.49 24.66
N ILE A 178 32.86 -7.03 23.69
CA ILE A 178 31.87 -5.97 23.85
C ILE A 178 30.51 -6.62 24.12
N GLU A 179 29.71 -6.05 25.04
CA GLU A 179 28.35 -6.53 25.31
C GLU A 179 27.28 -5.86 24.45
N LYS A 180 27.59 -4.67 23.90
CA LYS A 180 26.68 -3.81 23.12
C LYS A 180 27.40 -3.24 21.90
N ALA A 181 26.87 -3.50 20.72
CA ALA A 181 27.41 -2.94 19.47
C ALA A 181 26.34 -2.10 18.78
N THR A 182 26.78 -1.00 18.19
CA THR A 182 25.92 -0.14 17.37
C THR A 182 25.72 -0.77 15.99
N TRP A 183 24.57 -0.54 15.36
CA TRP A 183 24.29 -1.00 14.00
C TRP A 183 25.39 -0.59 13.00
N SER A 184 25.84 0.67 13.07
CA SER A 184 26.95 1.19 12.26
C SER A 184 28.24 0.40 12.46
N GLU A 185 28.58 0.06 13.71
CA GLU A 185 29.78 -0.72 14.04
C GLU A 185 29.67 -2.17 13.56
N LEU A 186 28.48 -2.76 13.57
CA LEU A 186 28.26 -4.10 13.04
C LEU A 186 28.43 -4.13 11.53
N LEU A 187 27.91 -3.14 10.81
CA LEU A 187 28.04 -3.07 9.35
C LEU A 187 29.47 -2.75 8.89
N GLU A 188 30.23 -1.96 9.64
CA GLU A 188 31.62 -1.66 9.27
C GLU A 188 32.57 -2.82 9.55
N ASN A 189 32.29 -3.64 10.57
CA ASN A 189 33.21 -4.70 11.02
C ASN A 189 32.82 -6.12 10.58
N LEU A 190 31.58 -6.35 10.13
CA LEU A 190 31.18 -7.62 9.52
C LEU A 190 31.15 -7.49 8.00
N ASP A 191 31.85 -8.40 7.31
CA ASP A 191 31.78 -8.58 5.86
C ASP A 191 30.53 -9.38 5.47
N ILE A 192 29.35 -8.91 5.91
CA ILE A 192 28.04 -9.56 5.75
C ILE A 192 27.07 -8.52 5.18
N ALA A 193 26.13 -8.92 4.32
CA ALA A 193 25.18 -7.97 3.76
C ALA A 193 24.30 -7.36 4.87
N PRO A 194 23.90 -6.08 4.78
CA PRO A 194 23.12 -5.44 5.84
C PRO A 194 21.83 -6.17 6.20
N VAL A 195 21.17 -6.78 5.20
CA VAL A 195 19.95 -7.55 5.40
C VAL A 195 20.23 -8.84 6.19
N GLU A 196 21.35 -9.49 5.93
CA GLU A 196 21.76 -10.73 6.62
C GLU A 196 22.16 -10.44 8.08
N VAL A 197 22.79 -9.29 8.35
CA VAL A 197 23.05 -8.82 9.72
C VAL A 197 21.74 -8.56 10.46
N LEU A 198 20.77 -7.90 9.83
CA LEU A 198 19.46 -7.64 10.43
C LEU A 198 18.72 -8.94 10.73
N LEU A 199 18.67 -9.86 9.77
CA LEU A 199 18.03 -11.17 9.92
C LEU A 199 18.73 -12.01 10.98
N GLY A 200 20.06 -12.00 11.03
CA GLY A 200 20.83 -12.68 12.07
C GLY A 200 20.55 -12.13 13.46
N LEU A 201 20.43 -10.81 13.62
CA LEU A 201 20.06 -10.19 14.90
C LEU A 201 18.61 -10.50 15.30
N LEU A 202 17.67 -10.43 14.35
CA LEU A 202 16.23 -10.63 14.63
C LEU A 202 15.88 -12.10 14.91
N LEU A 203 16.56 -13.04 14.26
CA LEU A 203 16.33 -14.48 14.39
C LEU A 203 17.15 -15.14 15.51
N SER A 204 17.80 -14.35 16.37
CA SER A 204 18.66 -14.84 17.45
C SER A 204 18.31 -14.21 18.80
N ASP A 205 19.07 -14.57 19.84
CA ASP A 205 18.89 -14.08 21.21
C ASP A 205 19.46 -12.66 21.45
N PHE A 206 19.69 -11.85 20.40
CA PHE A 206 20.11 -10.46 20.55
C PHE A 206 18.91 -9.55 20.80
N VAL A 207 19.05 -8.59 21.73
CA VAL A 207 18.03 -7.58 21.98
C VAL A 207 18.41 -6.29 21.26
N LEU A 208 17.53 -5.84 20.38
CA LEU A 208 17.64 -4.57 19.68
C LEU A 208 16.96 -3.48 20.52
N ASN A 209 17.75 -2.51 20.98
CA ASN A 209 17.26 -1.33 21.69
C ASN A 209 17.55 -0.10 20.84
N GLN A 210 16.54 0.71 20.59
CA GLN A 210 16.73 2.04 20.02
C GLN A 210 17.16 2.99 21.15
N VAL A 211 18.33 3.61 21.03
CA VAL A 211 18.72 4.65 21.99
C VAL A 211 18.06 5.94 21.56
N GLN A 212 17.04 6.35 22.31
CA GLN A 212 16.48 7.69 22.22
C GLN A 212 17.24 8.57 23.22
N SER A 213 18.08 9.47 22.71
CA SER A 213 18.57 10.60 23.49
C SER A 213 17.46 11.67 23.50
N GLU A 214 17.11 12.24 24.65
CA GLU A 214 16.07 13.29 24.79
C GLU A 214 16.33 14.55 23.92
N LEU A 215 17.51 14.63 23.29
CA LEU A 215 17.94 15.74 22.45
C LEU A 215 18.06 15.37 20.96
N ASP A 216 17.93 14.11 20.57
CA ASP A 216 18.10 13.68 19.17
C ASP A 216 16.75 13.56 18.45
N PHE A 217 16.69 14.11 17.24
CA PHE A 217 15.54 13.98 16.36
C PHE A 217 15.33 12.50 16.01
N PHE A 218 14.08 12.10 15.77
CA PHE A 218 13.68 10.70 15.48
C PHE A 218 14.58 10.00 14.44
N TYR A 219 15.13 10.76 13.48
CA TYR A 219 15.98 10.27 12.39
C TYR A 219 17.47 10.07 12.74
N GLU A 220 17.93 10.51 13.91
CA GLU A 220 19.33 10.40 14.35
C GLU A 220 19.55 9.26 15.36
N SER A 221 18.50 8.49 15.63
CA SER A 221 18.55 7.38 16.60
C SER A 221 19.30 6.16 16.05
N GLU A 222 20.33 5.72 16.78
CA GLU A 222 21.06 4.51 16.45
C GLU A 222 20.45 3.27 17.12
N ILE A 223 20.48 2.15 16.39
CA ILE A 223 20.04 0.84 16.90
C ILE A 223 21.22 0.18 17.61
N LEU A 224 21.05 -0.16 18.89
CA LEU A 224 22.00 -0.95 19.66
C LEU A 224 21.57 -2.41 19.72
N ALA A 225 22.49 -3.31 19.35
CA ALA A 225 22.34 -4.75 19.57
C ALA A 225 23.06 -5.14 20.87
N THR A 226 22.34 -5.75 21.80
CA THR A 226 22.89 -6.27 23.07
C THR A 226 22.83 -7.78 23.10
N LYS A 227 23.93 -8.43 23.45
CA LYS A 227 23.95 -9.89 23.67
C LYS A 227 23.30 -10.24 25.00
N VAL A 228 22.19 -11.00 24.97
CA VAL A 228 21.57 -11.49 26.20
C VAL A 228 22.42 -12.65 26.74
N THR A 229 23.16 -12.39 27.81
CA THR A 229 23.86 -13.45 28.54
C THR A 229 22.86 -14.10 29.49
N ILE A 230 22.21 -15.18 29.06
CA ILE A 230 21.42 -16.02 29.97
C ILE A 230 22.41 -16.76 30.87
N SER A 231 22.45 -16.40 32.15
CA SER A 231 23.18 -17.12 33.20
C SER A 231 22.45 -18.39 33.64
#